data_AF-A0A953AJU6-F1
#
_entry.id   AF-A0A953AJU6-F1
#
_cell.length_a   1.000
_cell.length_b   1.000
_cell.length_c   1.000
_cell.angle_alpha   90.00
_cell.angle_beta   90.00
_cell.angle_gamma   90.00
#
_symmetry.space_group_name_H-M   'P 1'
#
loop_
_entity.id
_entity.type
_entity.pdbx_description
1 polymer ?
#
loop_
_entity_poly.entity_id
_entity_poly.type
_entity_poly.pdbx_seq_one_letter_code
_entity_poly.pdbx_strand_id
1 'polypeptide(L)'
;MSSILIVGAGQAGLQLGFALLGDGHEVTVVSNRTPEQIRAGKVLSSQCMFDAALQHERDLGINFWEAECPPVEGISLAVPAPNGGKAIDFAARLDRYAQSVDQRVKMPGWMEKLEERGGRIVFHDVGVDDLERYTQEHDLVIVAAGKGEITRLFERDSERSPYDRPMRALALTYVTGMTPRPEHSAVCFN
;
A
#
# COMPACT_ATOMS: atom_id res chain seq x y z
N MET A 1 19.61 9.30 18.62
CA MET A 1 19.59 9.03 17.17
C MET A 1 20.01 7.59 16.99
N SER A 2 19.13 6.76 16.44
CA SER A 2 19.36 5.32 16.24
C SER A 2 19.32 5.00 14.75
N SER A 3 20.11 4.01 14.33
CA SER A 3 20.11 3.49 12.97
C SER A 3 19.02 2.42 12.82
N ILE A 4 18.07 2.66 11.93
CA ILE A 4 16.90 1.79 11.73
C ILE A 4 16.85 1.31 10.28
N LEU A 5 16.80 0.00 10.10
CA LEU A 5 16.61 -0.63 8.80
C LEU A 5 15.20 -1.20 8.67
N ILE A 6 14.54 -0.91 7.54
CA ILE A 6 13.19 -1.38 7.22
C ILE A 6 13.27 -2.25 5.96
N VAL A 7 12.94 -3.53 6.07
CA VAL A 7 12.85 -4.43 4.93
C VAL A 7 11.46 -4.35 4.32
N GLY A 8 11.35 -3.71 3.15
CA GLY A 8 10.12 -3.60 2.37
C GLY A 8 9.70 -2.15 2.09
N ALA A 9 9.86 -1.70 0.83
CA ALA A 9 9.44 -0.38 0.37
C ALA A 9 7.97 -0.33 -0.10
N GLY A 10 7.06 -0.94 0.67
CA GLY A 10 5.61 -0.84 0.45
C GLY A 10 4.99 0.32 1.22
N GLN A 11 3.65 0.39 1.21
CA GLN A 11 2.89 1.41 1.95
C GLN A 11 3.35 1.55 3.41
N ALA A 12 3.41 0.43 4.16
CA ALA A 12 3.79 0.44 5.56
C ALA A 12 5.25 0.87 5.79
N GLY A 13 6.20 0.27 5.05
CA GLY A 13 7.62 0.52 5.26
C GLY A 13 8.04 1.94 4.86
N LEU A 14 7.50 2.49 3.78
CA LEU A 14 7.80 3.87 3.37
C LEU A 14 7.17 4.89 4.32
N GLN A 15 5.91 4.71 4.74
CA GLN A 15 5.29 5.59 5.73
C GLN A 15 6.07 5.60 7.05
N LEU A 16 6.47 4.42 7.54
CA LEU A 16 7.30 4.31 8.74
C LEU A 16 8.66 4.98 8.55
N GLY A 17 9.29 4.78 7.38
CA GLY A 17 10.56 5.41 7.06
C GLY A 17 10.48 6.94 7.10
N PHE A 18 9.43 7.53 6.52
CA PHE A 18 9.21 8.98 6.59
C PHE A 18 8.98 9.47 8.03
N ALA A 19 8.21 8.73 8.83
CA ALA A 19 7.95 9.10 10.22
C ALA A 19 9.25 9.11 11.04
N LEU A 20 10.06 8.06 10.93
CA LEU A 20 11.32 7.92 11.67
C LEU A 20 12.37 8.94 11.21
N LEU A 21 12.44 9.25 9.91
CA LEU A 21 13.28 10.35 9.41
C LEU A 21 12.85 11.69 10.01
N GLY A 22 11.54 11.94 10.07
CA GLY A 22 10.99 13.16 10.69
C GLY A 22 11.32 13.29 12.17
N ASP A 23 11.47 12.16 12.88
CA ASP A 23 11.87 12.10 14.29
C ASP A 23 13.40 12.14 14.49
N GLY A 24 14.18 12.25 13.40
CA GLY A 24 15.63 12.45 13.45
C GLY A 24 16.45 11.16 13.56
N HIS A 25 15.89 10.01 13.17
CA HIS A 25 16.62 8.75 13.06
C HIS A 25 17.35 8.60 11.73
N GLU A 26 18.40 7.77 11.69
CA GLU A 26 19.00 7.33 10.45
C GLU A 26 18.19 6.16 9.89
N VAL A 27 17.60 6.32 8.70
CA VAL A 27 16.69 5.32 8.13
C VAL A 27 17.24 4.74 6.84
N THR A 28 17.34 3.42 6.79
CA THR A 28 17.58 2.65 5.56
C THR A 28 16.35 1.82 5.22
N VAL A 29 15.84 1.92 4.00
CA VAL A 29 14.76 1.07 3.49
C VAL A 29 15.32 0.12 2.43
N VAL A 30 15.08 -1.17 2.59
CA VAL A 30 15.48 -2.18 1.60
C VAL A 30 14.30 -2.56 0.72
N SER A 31 14.51 -2.58 -0.59
CA SER A 31 13.53 -2.99 -1.59
C SER A 31 14.15 -4.00 -2.54
N ASN A 32 13.40 -5.04 -2.94
CA ASN A 32 13.86 -5.95 -3.98
C ASN A 32 13.60 -5.43 -5.41
N ARG A 33 13.04 -4.22 -5.55
CA ARG A 33 12.75 -3.57 -6.83
C ARG A 33 13.09 -2.08 -6.81
N THR A 34 13.62 -1.59 -7.93
CA THR A 34 13.86 -0.16 -8.15
C THR A 34 12.56 0.61 -8.46
N PRO A 35 12.55 1.94 -8.32
CA PRO A 35 11.43 2.79 -8.75
C PRO A 35 11.00 2.52 -10.19
N GLU A 36 11.95 2.37 -11.12
CA GLU A 36 11.70 2.11 -12.55
C GLU A 36 11.05 0.75 -12.77
N GLN A 37 11.53 -0.29 -12.07
CA GLN A 37 10.95 -1.63 -12.15
C GLN A 37 9.52 -1.67 -11.62
N ILE A 38 9.21 -0.88 -10.59
CA ILE A 38 7.84 -0.75 -10.07
C ILE A 38 6.97 -0.01 -11.10
N ARG A 39 7.47 1.10 -11.66
CA ARG A 39 6.76 1.92 -12.64
C ARG A 39 6.39 1.14 -13.92
N ALA A 40 7.34 0.37 -14.44
CA ALA A 40 7.17 -0.49 -15.61
C ALA A 40 6.48 -1.84 -15.29
N GLY A 41 6.22 -2.11 -14.01
CA GLY A 41 5.72 -3.38 -13.53
C GLY A 41 4.23 -3.61 -13.75
N LYS A 42 3.79 -4.81 -13.33
CA LYS A 42 2.38 -5.18 -13.26
C LYS A 42 1.70 -4.45 -12.11
N VAL A 43 0.38 -4.37 -12.18
CA VAL A 43 -0.47 -3.88 -11.07
C VAL A 43 -0.16 -4.67 -9.80
N LEU A 44 -0.03 -3.97 -8.67
CA LEU A 44 0.47 -4.53 -7.42
C LEU A 44 -0.65 -5.02 -6.50
N SER A 45 -1.61 -4.15 -6.15
CA SER A 45 -2.73 -4.45 -5.26
C SER A 45 -3.90 -3.51 -5.53
N SER A 46 -5.03 -3.66 -4.81
CA SER A 46 -6.09 -2.65 -4.75
C SER A 46 -5.63 -1.43 -3.95
N GLN A 47 -5.91 -0.22 -4.43
CA GLN A 47 -5.15 0.98 -4.03
C GLN A 47 -6.02 2.08 -3.43
N CYS A 48 -7.32 1.83 -3.28
CA CYS A 48 -8.22 2.80 -2.68
C CYS A 48 -7.91 2.96 -1.20
N MET A 49 -7.58 4.19 -0.79
CA MET A 49 -7.33 4.58 0.59
C MET A 49 -8.46 5.50 1.06
N PHE A 50 -9.07 5.15 2.19
CA PHE A 50 -10.08 5.98 2.85
C PHE A 50 -9.44 7.10 3.66
N ASP A 51 -10.27 8.09 4.04
CA ASP A 51 -9.82 9.33 4.67
C ASP A 51 -8.84 9.14 5.84
N ALA A 52 -9.11 8.22 6.77
CA ALA A 52 -8.21 7.98 7.91
C ALA A 52 -6.79 7.57 7.46
N ALA A 53 -6.67 6.75 6.41
CA ALA A 53 -5.37 6.36 5.89
C ALA A 53 -4.71 7.46 5.06
N LEU A 54 -5.50 8.27 4.34
CA LEU A 54 -5.01 9.48 3.69
C LEU A 54 -4.52 10.50 4.71
N GLN A 55 -5.15 10.59 5.89
CA GLN A 55 -4.73 11.49 6.95
C GLN A 55 -3.34 11.16 7.46
N HIS A 56 -2.99 9.88 7.62
CA HIS A 56 -1.62 9.49 7.93
C HIS A 56 -0.61 9.95 6.87
N GLU A 57 -0.99 9.91 5.58
CA GLU A 57 -0.14 10.43 4.51
C GLU A 57 -0.03 11.97 4.55
N ARG A 58 -1.10 12.68 4.93
CA ARG A 58 -1.09 14.15 5.09
C ARG A 58 -0.22 14.58 6.27
N ASP A 59 -0.35 13.93 7.40
CA ASP A 59 0.40 14.27 8.63
C ASP A 59 1.92 14.13 8.42
N LEU A 60 2.33 13.15 7.59
CA LEU A 60 3.73 12.95 7.18
C LEU A 60 4.16 13.84 6.00
N GLY A 61 3.23 14.59 5.42
CA GLY A 61 3.45 15.42 4.23
C GLY A 61 3.88 14.60 3.02
N ILE A 62 3.27 13.42 2.82
CA ILE A 62 3.57 12.48 1.73
C ILE A 62 2.37 12.17 0.81
N ASN A 63 1.22 12.81 1.03
CA ASN A 63 0.05 12.69 0.14
C ASN A 63 0.20 13.51 -1.16
N PHE A 64 1.23 13.22 -1.97
CA PHE A 64 1.65 14.10 -3.08
C PHE A 64 0.60 14.29 -4.18
N TRP A 65 -0.26 13.29 -4.40
CA TRP A 65 -1.23 13.29 -5.49
C TRP A 65 -2.63 13.71 -5.05
N GLU A 66 -2.80 14.26 -3.85
CA GLU A 66 -4.11 14.62 -3.31
C GLU A 66 -4.91 15.55 -4.22
N ALA A 67 -4.24 16.55 -4.81
CA ALA A 67 -4.89 17.51 -5.70
C ALA A 67 -5.19 16.96 -7.10
N GLU A 68 -4.43 15.97 -7.57
CA GLU A 68 -4.51 15.43 -8.92
C GLU A 68 -5.42 14.19 -9.01
N CYS A 69 -5.49 13.40 -7.93
CA CYS A 69 -6.26 12.17 -7.89
C CYS A 69 -7.75 12.47 -7.73
N PRO A 70 -8.63 12.00 -8.65
CA PRO A 70 -10.06 12.19 -8.51
C PRO A 70 -10.58 11.60 -7.19
N PRO A 71 -11.50 12.28 -6.50
CA PRO A 71 -12.07 11.77 -5.27
C PRO A 71 -13.00 10.58 -5.56
N VAL A 72 -13.05 9.67 -4.62
CA VAL A 72 -14.09 8.65 -4.48
C VAL A 72 -15.02 9.13 -3.37
N GLU A 73 -16.22 9.57 -3.74
CA GLU A 73 -17.15 10.26 -2.84
C GLU A 73 -18.09 9.32 -2.08
N GLY A 74 -18.16 8.04 -2.45
CA GLY A 74 -19.15 7.12 -1.92
C GLY A 74 -18.82 5.64 -2.08
N ILE A 75 -19.75 4.82 -1.59
CA ILE A 75 -19.80 3.37 -1.81
C ILE A 75 -21.14 3.05 -2.44
N SER A 76 -21.12 2.20 -3.46
CA SER A 76 -22.33 1.61 -4.04
C SER A 76 -22.28 0.10 -3.90
N LEU A 77 -23.42 -0.48 -3.53
CA LEU A 77 -23.56 -1.91 -3.33
C LEU A 77 -24.78 -2.42 -4.10
N ALA A 78 -24.55 -3.42 -4.92
CA ALA A 78 -25.56 -4.19 -5.61
C ALA A 78 -25.44 -5.68 -5.21
N VAL A 79 -26.58 -6.34 -5.03
CA VAL A 79 -26.65 -7.81 -4.90
C VAL A 79 -27.53 -8.33 -6.02
N PRO A 80 -27.08 -9.31 -6.82
CA PRO A 80 -27.87 -9.87 -7.91
C PRO A 80 -29.10 -10.62 -7.38
N ALA A 81 -30.25 -10.44 -8.04
CA ALA A 81 -31.44 -11.23 -7.77
C ALA A 81 -31.37 -12.61 -8.45
N PRO A 82 -31.95 -13.67 -7.88
CA PRO A 82 -31.91 -15.02 -8.46
C PRO A 82 -32.50 -15.13 -9.88
N ASN A 83 -33.45 -14.25 -10.22
CA ASN A 83 -34.17 -14.21 -11.50
C ASN A 83 -33.66 -13.10 -12.45
N GLY A 84 -32.52 -12.47 -12.15
CA GLY A 84 -31.97 -11.35 -12.90
C GLY A 84 -32.37 -9.99 -12.33
N GLY A 85 -31.55 -8.98 -12.62
CA GLY A 85 -31.64 -7.67 -11.97
C GLY A 85 -30.97 -7.64 -10.59
N LYS A 86 -31.25 -6.59 -9.81
CA LYS A 86 -30.65 -6.36 -8.49
C LYS A 86 -31.69 -6.56 -7.39
N ALA A 87 -31.40 -7.41 -6.42
CA ALA A 87 -32.21 -7.61 -5.22
C ALA A 87 -31.97 -6.50 -4.18
N ILE A 88 -30.74 -6.01 -4.12
CA ILE A 88 -30.32 -4.86 -3.31
C ILE A 88 -29.58 -3.92 -4.25
N ASP A 89 -29.89 -2.63 -4.19
CA ASP A 89 -29.19 -1.58 -4.93
C ASP A 89 -29.24 -0.28 -4.12
N PHE A 90 -28.10 0.18 -3.64
CA PHE A 90 -28.00 1.49 -3.00
C PHE A 90 -26.61 2.10 -3.19
N ALA A 91 -26.54 3.41 -2.96
CA ALA A 91 -25.31 4.15 -2.86
C ALA A 91 -25.39 5.11 -1.66
N ALA A 92 -24.26 5.31 -1.00
CA ALA A 92 -24.13 6.25 0.11
C ALA A 92 -22.84 7.04 -0.03
N ARG A 93 -22.93 8.35 0.24
CA ARG A 93 -21.75 9.22 0.32
C ARG A 93 -20.94 8.89 1.57
N LEU A 94 -19.63 8.99 1.44
CA LEU A 94 -18.71 9.01 2.56
C LEU A 94 -18.74 10.40 3.21
N ASP A 95 -18.48 10.48 4.52
CA ASP A 95 -18.32 11.77 5.21
C ASP A 95 -17.11 12.57 4.66
N ARG A 96 -16.08 11.84 4.23
CA ARG A 96 -14.87 12.37 3.59
C ARG A 96 -14.46 11.44 2.45
N TYR A 97 -13.91 12.01 1.38
CA TYR A 97 -13.58 11.26 0.18
C TYR A 97 -12.43 10.25 0.42
N ALA A 98 -12.43 9.19 -0.37
CA ALA A 98 -11.31 8.29 -0.56
C ALA A 98 -10.57 8.61 -1.87
N GLN A 99 -9.37 8.07 -2.07
CA GLN A 99 -8.59 8.23 -3.31
C GLN A 99 -7.88 6.94 -3.69
N SER A 100 -7.69 6.72 -4.99
CA SER A 100 -7.00 5.54 -5.52
C SER A 100 -5.89 5.96 -6.47
N VAL A 101 -4.69 6.15 -5.92
CA VAL A 101 -3.47 6.45 -6.69
C VAL A 101 -2.80 5.14 -7.07
N ASP A 102 -2.39 4.98 -8.34
CA ASP A 102 -1.63 3.81 -8.76
C ASP A 102 -0.34 3.66 -7.93
N GLN A 103 -0.16 2.53 -7.27
CA GLN A 103 1.06 2.21 -6.51
C GLN A 103 2.30 2.20 -7.40
N ARG A 104 2.16 2.00 -8.72
CA ARG A 104 3.24 2.18 -9.69
C ARG A 104 3.64 3.64 -9.93
N VAL A 105 2.84 4.57 -9.43
CA VAL A 105 3.12 6.00 -9.35
C VAL A 105 3.52 6.37 -7.91
N LYS A 106 2.71 5.95 -6.92
CA LYS A 106 2.87 6.29 -5.51
C LYS A 106 4.19 5.78 -4.92
N MET A 107 4.48 4.48 -5.04
CA MET A 107 5.67 3.90 -4.38
C MET A 107 6.97 4.45 -4.97
N PRO A 108 7.17 4.55 -6.30
CA PRO A 108 8.36 5.19 -6.87
C PRO A 108 8.55 6.64 -6.38
N GLY A 109 7.50 7.47 -6.40
CA GLY A 109 7.61 8.85 -5.95
C GLY A 109 7.92 8.97 -4.45
N TRP A 110 7.42 8.04 -3.63
CA TRP A 110 7.79 7.97 -2.21
C TRP A 110 9.24 7.51 -2.01
N MET A 111 9.72 6.55 -2.81
CA MET A 111 11.11 6.09 -2.72
C MET A 111 12.09 7.23 -3.07
N GLU A 112 11.86 7.88 -4.21
CA GLU A 112 12.63 9.05 -4.65
C GLU A 112 12.60 10.15 -3.57
N LYS A 113 11.42 10.43 -3.00
CA LYS A 113 11.29 11.48 -1.98
C LYS A 113 11.92 11.12 -0.63
N LEU A 114 11.96 9.85 -0.26
CA LEU A 114 12.64 9.39 0.96
C LEU A 114 14.14 9.68 0.86
N GLU A 115 14.76 9.37 -0.29
CA GLU A 115 16.17 9.67 -0.55
C GLU A 115 16.45 11.16 -0.56
N GLU A 116 15.58 11.97 -1.18
CA GLU A 116 15.67 13.43 -1.14
C GLU A 116 15.60 13.99 0.30
N ARG A 117 14.89 13.33 1.22
CA ARG A 117 14.80 13.71 2.64
C ARG A 117 15.93 13.14 3.50
N GLY A 118 16.94 12.52 2.89
CA GLY A 118 18.13 12.00 3.58
C GLY A 118 18.01 10.56 4.07
N GLY A 119 16.91 9.86 3.76
CA GLY A 119 16.85 8.42 3.91
C GLY A 119 17.73 7.70 2.89
N ARG A 120 18.07 6.44 3.17
CA ARG A 120 18.79 5.59 2.22
C ARG A 120 17.87 4.51 1.69
N ILE A 121 17.90 4.26 0.37
CA ILE A 121 17.26 3.08 -0.21
C ILE A 121 18.34 2.11 -0.70
N VAL A 122 18.17 0.83 -0.36
CA VAL A 122 19.04 -0.24 -0.81
C VAL A 122 18.21 -1.21 -1.66
N PHE A 123 18.70 -1.52 -2.86
CA PHE A 123 18.07 -2.49 -3.74
C PHE A 123 18.71 -3.87 -3.55
N HIS A 124 18.04 -4.74 -2.79
CA HIS A 124 18.56 -6.06 -2.43
C HIS A 124 17.40 -7.03 -2.17
N ASP A 125 17.56 -8.29 -2.60
CA ASP A 125 16.63 -9.36 -2.27
C ASP A 125 17.07 -10.01 -0.97
N VAL A 126 16.37 -9.67 0.12
CA VAL A 126 16.79 -9.98 1.50
C VAL A 126 16.45 -11.43 1.85
N GLY A 127 17.46 -12.21 2.22
CA GLY A 127 17.32 -13.53 2.82
C GLY A 127 17.44 -13.53 4.35
N VAL A 128 17.43 -14.72 4.97
CA VAL A 128 17.59 -14.88 6.43
C VAL A 128 18.97 -14.42 6.90
N ASP A 129 20.03 -14.83 6.21
CA ASP A 129 21.42 -14.45 6.54
C ASP A 129 21.62 -12.92 6.49
N ASP A 130 20.92 -12.25 5.56
CA ASP A 130 20.94 -10.79 5.48
C ASP A 130 20.29 -10.14 6.69
N LEU A 131 19.17 -10.69 7.19
CA LEU A 131 18.54 -10.19 8.41
C LEU A 131 19.47 -10.35 9.60
N GLU A 132 20.13 -11.49 9.76
CA GLU A 132 21.11 -11.71 10.83
C GLU A 132 22.21 -10.65 10.78
N ARG A 133 22.78 -10.39 9.59
CA ARG A 133 23.76 -9.34 9.39
C ARG A 133 23.21 -7.95 9.71
N TYR A 134 22.03 -7.59 9.22
CA TYR A 134 21.43 -6.28 9.46
C TYR A 134 21.15 -6.04 10.94
N THR A 135 20.85 -7.08 11.73
CA THR A 135 20.70 -6.93 13.19
C THR A 135 22.00 -6.61 13.92
N GLN A 136 23.17 -6.87 13.30
CA GLN A 136 24.48 -6.47 13.83
C GLN A 136 24.89 -5.06 13.36
N GLU A 137 24.35 -4.61 12.22
CA GLU A 137 24.72 -3.33 11.58
C GLU A 137 23.79 -2.17 12.00
N HIS A 138 22.58 -2.46 12.48
CA HIS A 138 21.57 -1.47 12.84
C HIS A 138 21.03 -1.70 14.26
N ASP A 139 20.61 -0.61 14.92
CA ASP A 139 20.03 -0.68 16.27
C ASP A 139 18.66 -1.37 16.27
N LEU A 140 17.93 -1.28 15.15
CA LEU A 140 16.62 -1.91 14.96
C LEU A 140 16.42 -2.32 13.51
N VAL A 141 15.97 -3.56 13.29
CA VAL A 141 15.53 -4.06 11.99
C VAL A 141 14.02 -4.35 12.04
N ILE A 142 13.29 -3.79 11.08
CA ILE A 142 11.82 -3.92 10.97
C ILE A 142 11.50 -4.62 9.65
N VAL A 143 10.79 -5.74 9.71
CA VAL A 143 10.31 -6.44 8.51
C VAL A 143 8.91 -5.93 8.16
N ALA A 144 8.81 -5.18 7.08
CA ALA A 144 7.56 -4.65 6.50
C ALA A 144 7.25 -5.26 5.11
N ALA A 145 7.93 -6.35 4.76
CA ALA A 145 7.73 -7.09 3.52
C ALA A 145 6.60 -8.11 3.67
N GLY A 146 5.76 -8.24 2.64
CA GLY A 146 4.63 -9.20 2.62
C GLY A 146 4.86 -10.44 1.76
N LYS A 147 6.10 -10.65 1.26
CA LYS A 147 6.48 -11.76 0.37
C LYS A 147 7.91 -12.19 0.66
N GLY A 148 8.28 -13.36 0.16
CA GLY A 148 9.64 -13.92 0.28
C GLY A 148 9.75 -14.94 1.40
N GLU A 149 10.93 -15.50 1.59
CA GLU A 149 11.19 -16.49 2.64
C GLU A 149 11.22 -15.86 4.04
N ILE A 150 11.64 -14.60 4.16
CA ILE A 150 11.73 -13.87 5.43
C ILE A 150 10.38 -13.75 6.16
N THR A 151 9.26 -13.79 5.43
CA THR A 151 7.93 -13.74 6.07
C THR A 151 7.60 -15.04 6.81
N ARG A 152 8.30 -16.14 6.52
CA ARG A 152 8.10 -17.43 7.21
C ARG A 152 8.76 -17.47 8.59
N LEU A 153 9.62 -16.49 8.91
CA LEU A 153 10.19 -16.33 10.25
C LEU A 153 9.13 -15.90 11.27
N PHE A 154 8.02 -15.31 10.81
CA PHE A 154 6.88 -14.93 11.64
C PHE A 154 5.82 -16.03 11.54
N GLU A 155 5.67 -16.80 12.62
CA GLU A 155 4.74 -17.92 12.65
C GLU A 155 3.29 -17.46 12.49
N ARG A 156 2.52 -18.23 11.71
CA ARG A 156 1.10 -18.00 11.52
C ARG A 156 0.33 -18.41 12.78
N ASP A 157 -0.41 -17.48 13.36
CA ASP A 157 -1.41 -17.77 14.40
C ASP A 157 -2.62 -18.48 13.78
N SER A 158 -2.80 -19.77 14.11
CA SER A 158 -3.87 -20.60 13.56
C SER A 158 -5.25 -20.29 14.14
N GLU A 159 -5.33 -19.77 15.37
CA GLU A 159 -6.60 -19.38 16.00
C GLU A 159 -7.18 -18.12 15.32
N ARG A 160 -6.31 -17.24 14.82
CA ARG A 160 -6.70 -16.01 14.10
C ARG A 160 -6.74 -16.14 12.59
N SER A 161 -6.32 -17.29 12.06
CA SER A 161 -6.23 -17.53 10.61
C SER A 161 -7.08 -18.74 10.23
N PRO A 162 -8.38 -18.56 9.94
CA PRO A 162 -9.27 -19.69 9.64
C PRO A 162 -9.10 -20.26 8.22
N TYR A 163 -8.43 -19.54 7.33
CA TYR A 163 -8.21 -19.96 5.94
C TYR A 163 -6.73 -20.23 5.66
N ASP A 164 -6.45 -21.31 4.95
CA ASP A 164 -5.11 -21.76 4.54
C ASP A 164 -4.93 -21.78 3.01
N ARG A 165 -5.99 -21.44 2.26
CA ARG A 165 -6.02 -21.37 0.80
C ARG A 165 -6.85 -20.17 0.32
N PRO A 166 -6.64 -19.69 -0.91
CA PRO A 166 -7.47 -18.65 -1.50
C PRO A 166 -8.95 -19.07 -1.56
N MET A 167 -9.83 -18.22 -1.03
CA MET A 167 -11.28 -18.46 -1.03
C MET A 167 -11.98 -17.86 -2.27
N ARG A 168 -11.27 -17.04 -3.05
CA ARG A 168 -11.75 -16.39 -4.27
C ARG A 168 -10.66 -16.38 -5.33
N ALA A 169 -11.07 -16.44 -6.60
CA ALA A 169 -10.21 -16.08 -7.72
C ALA A 169 -10.34 -14.57 -7.96
N LEU A 170 -9.22 -13.86 -7.99
CA LEU A 170 -9.20 -12.40 -8.13
C LEU A 170 -8.60 -12.02 -9.49
N ALA A 171 -9.21 -11.03 -10.13
CA ALA A 171 -8.68 -10.36 -11.31
C ALA A 171 -8.72 -8.85 -11.09
N LEU A 172 -7.67 -8.15 -11.52
CA LEU A 172 -7.56 -6.70 -11.43
C LEU A 172 -7.13 -6.16 -12.79
N THR A 173 -7.82 -5.14 -13.27
CA THR A 173 -7.59 -4.56 -14.59
C THR A 173 -7.84 -3.06 -14.54
N TYR A 174 -6.98 -2.29 -15.20
CA TYR A 174 -7.24 -0.88 -15.47
C TYR A 174 -7.88 -0.74 -16.83
N VAL A 175 -8.97 0.03 -16.87
CA VAL A 175 -9.74 0.29 -18.07
C VAL A 175 -9.81 1.80 -18.28
N THR A 176 -9.84 2.22 -19.53
CA THR A 176 -10.09 3.61 -19.92
C THR A 176 -11.40 3.68 -20.70
N GLY A 177 -12.04 4.86 -20.70
CA GLY A 177 -13.29 5.07 -21.44
C GLY A 177 -14.57 4.59 -20.74
N MET A 178 -14.53 4.32 -19.43
CA MET A 178 -15.73 4.06 -18.65
C MET A 178 -16.52 5.35 -18.42
N THR A 179 -17.84 5.30 -18.59
CA THR A 179 -18.74 6.42 -18.27
C THR A 179 -18.81 6.62 -16.74
N PRO A 180 -18.60 7.84 -16.22
CA PRO A 180 -18.77 8.13 -14.80
C PRO A 180 -20.20 7.85 -14.32
N ARG A 181 -20.34 7.54 -13.02
CA ARG A 181 -21.66 7.45 -12.39
C ARG A 181 -22.36 8.82 -12.41
N PRO A 182 -23.68 8.88 -12.67
CA PRO A 182 -24.40 10.14 -12.70
C PRO A 182 -24.57 10.79 -11.33
N GLU A 183 -24.55 10.01 -10.24
CA GLU A 183 -24.74 10.49 -8.88
C GLU A 183 -23.46 11.13 -8.33
N HIS A 184 -22.53 10.29 -7.87
CA HIS A 184 -21.23 10.64 -7.32
C HIS A 184 -20.26 9.49 -7.59
N SER A 185 -18.96 9.76 -7.58
CA SER A 185 -17.95 8.71 -7.74
C SER A 185 -18.02 7.72 -6.58
N ALA A 186 -17.87 6.42 -6.86
CA ALA A 186 -18.00 5.41 -5.80
C ALA A 186 -17.16 4.16 -6.07
N VAL A 187 -16.70 3.52 -5.00
CA VAL A 187 -16.32 2.10 -5.06
C VAL A 187 -17.60 1.29 -5.23
N CYS A 188 -17.68 0.50 -6.31
CA CYS A 188 -18.85 -0.29 -6.62
C CYS A 188 -18.63 -1.77 -6.26
N PHE A 189 -19.40 -2.28 -5.32
CA PHE A 189 -19.50 -3.70 -4.99
C PHE A 189 -20.73 -4.26 -5.69
N ASN A 190 -20.57 -5.30 -6.52
CA ASN A 190 -21.64 -5.88 -7.34
C ASN A 190 -21.70 -7.40 -7.18
#